data_AF-A0A1I0C2R7-F1
#
_entry.id   AF-A0A1I0C2R7-F1
#
_cell.length_a   1.000
_cell.length_b   1.000
_cell.length_c   1.000
_cell.angle_alpha   90.00
_cell.angle_beta   90.00
_cell.angle_gamma   90.00
#
_symmetry.space_group_name_H-M   'P 1'
#
loop_
_entity.id
_entity.type
_entity.pdbx_description
1 polymer ?
#
loop_
_entity_poly.entity_id
_entity_poly.type
_entity_poly.pdbx_seq_one_letter_code
_entity_poly.pdbx_strand_id
1 'polypeptide(L)'
;MKFFSECEPCLIGIEACSSAHYWARTLNKLGHTVKLIAPQKVKPYVTGHKNDMRDAEAICEAVSRPHMTFVEVKSEEQQARLVVHKIRQQQIKERTALINAIRGLLSEFGYHTKRGLSQVRPLIASVLEPEIDVPWVLKQALEVQKLMLDNLDEAIDKLTKIIASHADSDYRVKQLQAIEGIGPITASALVSTLGNGSQYKFGREFAANLGLVPNQHSSGGKTRLGSIIKRGDSYLRTFWFIVLELF
;
A
#
# COMPACT_ATOMS: atom_id res chain seq x y z
N MET A 1 25.87 11.41 9.20
CA MET A 1 25.54 11.66 10.61
C MET A 1 26.44 12.73 11.22
N LYS A 2 27.77 12.60 11.11
CA LYS A 2 28.72 13.60 11.65
C LYS A 2 28.38 15.06 11.28
N PHE A 3 28.04 15.32 10.02
CA PHE A 3 27.59 16.64 9.56
C PHE A 3 26.37 17.16 10.36
N PHE A 4 25.28 16.39 10.41
CA PHE A 4 24.05 16.81 11.10
C PHE A 4 24.24 16.92 12.62
N SER A 5 25.11 16.12 13.23
CA SER A 5 25.42 16.26 14.67
C SER A 5 26.25 17.50 15.01
N GLU A 6 26.95 18.08 14.02
CA GLU A 6 27.76 19.29 14.18
C GLU A 6 26.98 20.56 13.80
N CYS A 7 25.83 20.42 13.12
CA CYS A 7 24.97 21.53 12.74
C CYS A 7 24.00 21.92 13.86
N GLU A 8 23.71 23.22 13.98
CA GLU A 8 22.63 23.68 14.85
C GLU A 8 21.27 23.13 14.40
N PRO A 9 20.32 22.92 15.34
CA PRO A 9 18.94 22.56 15.03
C PRO A 9 18.34 23.43 13.93
N CYS A 10 17.84 22.79 12.86
CA CYS A 10 17.33 23.49 11.67
C CYS A 10 16.14 22.76 11.06
N LEU A 11 15.46 23.42 10.13
CA LEU A 11 14.37 22.84 9.36
C LEU A 11 14.92 22.04 8.18
N ILE A 12 14.58 20.75 8.09
CA ILE A 12 15.00 19.87 7.01
C ILE A 12 13.77 19.40 6.24
N GLY A 13 13.70 19.76 4.96
CA GLY A 13 12.73 19.19 4.01
C GLY A 13 13.26 17.89 3.41
N ILE A 14 12.44 16.84 3.39
CA ILE A 14 12.79 15.57 2.75
C ILE A 14 11.61 15.13 1.87
N GLU A 15 11.89 14.78 0.62
CA GLU A 15 10.88 14.13 -0.22
C GLU A 15 10.55 12.73 0.33
N ALA A 16 9.26 12.41 0.43
CA ALA A 16 8.80 11.14 0.93
C ALA A 16 9.21 10.00 -0.01
N CYS A 17 10.18 9.22 0.43
CA CYS A 17 10.72 8.04 -0.25
C CYS A 17 10.80 6.83 0.72
N SER A 18 11.34 5.71 0.27
CA SER A 18 11.43 4.47 1.07
C SER A 18 12.19 4.65 2.39
N SER A 19 13.26 5.46 2.38
CA SER A 19 14.12 5.71 3.55
C SER A 19 13.75 6.99 4.32
N ALA A 20 12.84 7.82 3.81
CA ALA A 20 12.55 9.14 4.37
C ALA A 20 12.10 9.10 5.83
N HIS A 21 11.28 8.12 6.22
CA HIS A 21 10.83 7.99 7.61
C HIS A 21 11.98 7.64 8.57
N TYR A 22 12.90 6.77 8.17
CA TYR A 22 14.09 6.44 8.96
C TYR A 22 14.98 7.67 9.18
N TRP A 23 15.26 8.40 8.10
CA TRP A 23 16.07 9.62 8.18
C TRP A 23 15.37 10.71 9.00
N ALA A 24 14.07 10.89 8.83
CA ALA A 24 13.32 11.86 9.61
C ALA A 24 13.37 11.58 11.11
N ARG A 25 13.19 10.31 11.53
CA ARG A 25 13.35 9.95 12.95
C ARG A 25 14.77 10.18 13.45
N THR A 26 15.77 9.80 12.65
CA THR A 26 17.18 9.94 13.01
C THR A 26 17.57 11.41 13.18
N LEU A 27 17.15 12.27 12.27
CA LEU A 27 17.43 13.71 12.31
C LEU A 27 16.62 14.42 13.40
N ASN A 28 15.38 14.01 13.65
CA ASN A 28 14.61 14.51 14.79
C ASN A 28 15.29 14.18 16.14
N LYS A 29 15.90 13.00 16.27
CA LYS A 29 16.69 12.62 17.48
C LYS A 29 17.93 13.50 17.69
N LEU A 30 18.45 14.12 16.62
CA LEU A 30 19.55 15.10 16.70
C LEU A 30 19.06 16.53 17.00
N GLY A 31 17.75 16.74 17.16
CA GLY A 31 17.16 18.05 17.46
C GLY A 31 16.71 18.85 16.25
N HIS A 32 16.91 18.37 15.02
CA HIS A 32 16.39 19.06 13.83
C HIS A 32 14.86 18.89 13.72
N THR A 33 14.22 19.86 13.05
CA THR A 33 12.81 19.75 12.69
C THR A 33 12.69 19.20 11.28
N VAL A 34 12.22 17.96 11.13
CA VAL A 34 12.06 17.35 9.79
C VAL A 34 10.63 17.44 9.28
N LYS A 35 10.47 17.83 8.03
CA LYS A 35 9.19 17.85 7.32
C LYS A 35 9.25 17.00 6.05
N LEU A 36 8.42 15.96 5.98
CA LEU A 36 8.33 15.11 4.79
C LEU A 36 7.35 15.68 3.77
N ILE A 37 7.72 15.72 2.49
CA ILE A 37 6.90 16.27 1.41
C ILE A 37 6.56 15.17 0.41
N ALA A 38 5.29 15.02 0.03
CA ALA A 38 4.92 14.07 -1.01
C ALA A 38 5.55 14.45 -2.37
N PRO A 39 6.08 13.51 -3.16
CA PRO A 39 6.71 13.77 -4.47
C PRO A 39 5.88 14.65 -5.40
N GLN A 40 4.56 14.45 -5.40
CA GLN A 40 3.62 15.19 -6.23
C GLN A 40 3.53 16.68 -5.87
N LYS A 41 3.87 17.04 -4.63
CA LYS A 41 3.91 18.42 -4.13
C LYS A 41 5.28 19.07 -4.33
N VAL A 42 6.34 18.28 -4.50
CA VAL A 42 7.67 18.78 -4.87
C VAL A 42 7.71 19.09 -6.38
N LYS A 43 7.09 18.24 -7.20
CA LYS A 43 7.12 18.33 -8.68
C LYS A 43 6.85 19.73 -9.26
N PRO A 44 5.89 20.54 -8.77
CA PRO A 44 5.65 21.89 -9.30
C PRO A 44 6.82 22.88 -9.11
N TYR A 45 7.74 22.60 -8.18
CA TYR A 45 8.89 23.44 -7.86
C TYR A 45 10.16 23.00 -8.61
N VAL A 46 10.12 21.88 -9.34
CA VAL A 46 11.28 21.40 -10.12
C VAL A 46 11.39 22.22 -11.41
N THR A 47 12.51 22.92 -11.59
CA THR A 47 12.77 23.74 -12.77
C THR A 47 13.72 23.04 -13.75
N GLY A 48 13.37 22.98 -15.04
CA GLY A 48 14.22 22.39 -16.08
C GLY A 48 14.41 20.86 -15.99
N HIS A 49 15.53 20.37 -16.51
CA HIS A 49 15.88 18.95 -16.46
C HIS A 49 16.27 18.48 -15.06
N LYS A 50 15.89 17.24 -14.74
CA LYS A 50 16.13 16.60 -13.45
C LYS A 50 17.62 16.46 -13.15
N ASN A 51 18.05 16.98 -12.01
CA ASN A 51 19.35 16.69 -11.39
C ASN A 51 19.22 16.87 -9.87
N ASP A 52 20.17 16.32 -9.12
CA ASP A 52 20.11 16.27 -7.65
C ASP A 52 20.06 17.67 -7.00
N MET A 53 20.76 18.64 -7.60
CA MET A 53 20.80 20.02 -7.10
C MET A 53 19.43 20.70 -7.22
N ARG A 54 18.75 20.55 -8.35
CA ARG A 54 17.41 21.10 -8.60
C ARG A 54 16.35 20.40 -7.77
N ASP A 55 16.49 19.09 -7.55
CA ASP A 55 15.60 18.35 -6.65
C ASP A 55 15.74 18.89 -5.22
N ALA A 56 16.96 19.15 -4.74
CA ALA A 56 17.20 19.77 -3.44
C ALA A 56 16.66 21.21 -3.33
N GLU A 57 16.85 22.04 -4.37
CA GLU A 57 16.31 23.40 -4.44
C GLU A 57 14.77 23.39 -4.41
N ALA A 58 14.14 22.52 -5.19
CA ALA A 58 12.69 22.34 -5.21
C ALA A 58 12.12 21.91 -3.84
N ILE A 59 12.82 21.01 -3.13
CA ILE A 59 12.44 20.60 -1.76
C ILE A 59 12.59 21.76 -0.78
N CYS A 60 13.68 22.52 -0.87
CA CYS A 60 13.94 23.70 -0.03
C CYS A 60 12.87 24.78 -0.25
N GLU A 61 12.50 25.03 -1.50
CA GLU A 61 11.43 25.95 -1.83
C GLU A 61 10.08 25.44 -1.32
N ALA A 62 9.74 24.18 -1.59
CA ALA A 62 8.49 23.56 -1.18
C ALA A 62 8.29 23.56 0.35
N VAL A 63 9.33 23.26 1.12
CA VAL A 63 9.24 23.18 2.60
C VAL A 63 8.95 24.53 3.24
N SER A 64 9.35 25.63 2.59
CA SER A 64 9.15 27.00 3.06
C SER A 64 7.73 27.55 2.85
N ARG A 65 6.90 26.88 2.03
CA ARG A 65 5.60 27.44 1.63
C ARG A 65 4.57 27.39 2.77
N PRO A 66 3.88 28.51 3.10
CA PRO A 66 2.96 28.59 4.23
C PRO A 66 1.80 27.59 4.19
N HIS A 67 1.32 27.25 2.99
CA HIS A 67 0.19 26.33 2.78
C HIS A 67 0.66 24.92 2.41
N MET A 68 1.95 24.60 2.57
CA MET A 68 2.46 23.27 2.30
C MET A 68 1.93 22.27 3.33
N THR A 69 1.48 21.12 2.84
CA THR A 69 0.96 20.03 3.67
C THR A 69 1.93 18.86 3.65
N PHE A 70 2.37 18.45 4.84
CA PHE A 70 3.46 17.52 5.05
C PHE A 70 2.95 16.11 5.36
N VAL A 71 3.77 15.10 5.06
CA VAL A 71 3.52 13.72 5.46
C VAL A 71 4.01 13.54 6.89
N GLU A 72 3.18 12.97 7.75
CA GLU A 72 3.57 12.67 9.12
C GLU A 72 4.71 11.64 9.15
N VAL A 73 5.70 11.89 10.01
CA VAL A 73 6.80 10.95 10.25
C VAL A 73 6.26 9.79 11.07
N LYS A 74 6.16 8.62 10.43
CA LYS A 74 5.67 7.41 11.10
C LYS A 74 6.66 6.91 12.15
N SER A 75 6.11 6.39 13.24
CA SER A 75 6.88 5.62 14.24
C SER A 75 7.41 4.32 13.64
N GLU A 76 8.36 3.69 14.34
CA GLU A 76 8.91 2.39 13.91
C GLU A 76 7.85 1.30 13.95
N GLU A 77 7.00 1.30 14.97
CA GLU A 77 5.89 0.37 15.13
C GLU A 77 4.86 0.53 14.00
N GLN A 78 4.51 1.78 13.64
CA GLN A 78 3.62 2.04 12.50
C GLN A 78 4.22 1.52 11.19
N GLN A 79 5.52 1.76 10.95
CA GLN A 79 6.18 1.23 9.76
C GLN A 79 6.24 -0.29 9.76
N ALA A 80 6.55 -0.91 10.89
CA ALA A 80 6.59 -2.37 11.02
C ALA A 80 5.23 -2.99 10.71
N ARG A 81 4.13 -2.43 11.25
CA ARG A 81 2.76 -2.86 10.92
C ARG A 81 2.51 -2.76 9.41
N LEU A 82 2.85 -1.63 8.78
CA LEU A 82 2.68 -1.46 7.34
C LEU A 82 3.54 -2.42 6.50
N VAL A 83 4.71 -2.83 6.98
CA VAL A 83 5.53 -3.84 6.32
C VAL A 83 4.80 -5.18 6.28
N VAL A 84 4.20 -5.63 7.38
CA VAL A 84 3.39 -6.86 7.42
C VAL A 84 2.25 -6.81 6.40
N HIS A 85 1.53 -5.68 6.34
CA HIS A 85 0.47 -5.44 5.37
C HIS A 85 0.96 -5.54 3.91
N LYS A 86 2.12 -4.95 3.60
CA LYS A 86 2.73 -4.98 2.26
C LYS A 86 3.18 -6.38 1.87
N ILE A 87 3.83 -7.12 2.76
CA ILE A 87 4.27 -8.50 2.50
C ILE A 87 3.04 -9.38 2.24
N ARG A 88 1.98 -9.23 3.03
CA ARG A 88 0.72 -9.97 2.81
C ARG A 88 0.13 -9.66 1.44
N GLN A 89 0.09 -8.39 1.04
CA GLN A 89 -0.40 -7.99 -0.27
C GLN A 89 0.45 -8.59 -1.40
N GLN A 90 1.77 -8.61 -1.23
CA GLN A 90 2.69 -9.21 -2.19
C GLN A 90 2.42 -10.70 -2.36
N GLN A 91 2.27 -11.46 -1.27
CA GLN A 91 1.96 -12.89 -1.33
C GLN A 91 0.60 -13.16 -1.99
N ILE A 92 -0.42 -12.33 -1.77
CA ILE A 92 -1.72 -12.46 -2.46
C ILE A 92 -1.55 -12.27 -3.98
N LYS A 93 -0.70 -11.32 -4.41
CA LYS A 93 -0.41 -11.11 -5.84
C LYS A 93 0.33 -12.32 -6.42
N GLU A 94 1.35 -12.82 -5.72
CA GLU A 94 2.10 -14.02 -6.11
C GLU A 94 1.18 -15.23 -6.26
N ARG A 95 0.31 -15.46 -5.27
CA ARG A 95 -0.70 -16.52 -5.33
C ARG A 95 -1.62 -16.38 -6.54
N THR A 96 -2.09 -15.17 -6.81
CA THR A 96 -2.95 -14.90 -7.97
C THR A 96 -2.22 -15.13 -9.30
N ALA A 97 -0.95 -14.71 -9.39
CA ALA A 97 -0.11 -14.96 -10.56
C ALA A 97 0.12 -16.46 -10.77
N LEU A 98 0.41 -17.20 -9.70
CA LEU A 98 0.60 -18.65 -9.71
C LEU A 98 -0.64 -19.39 -10.22
N ILE A 99 -1.82 -19.05 -9.67
CA ILE A 99 -3.10 -19.61 -10.12
C ILE A 99 -3.33 -19.36 -11.61
N ASN A 100 -3.04 -18.14 -12.07
CA ASN A 100 -3.23 -17.80 -13.48
C ASN A 100 -2.24 -18.56 -14.39
N ALA A 101 -1.00 -18.75 -13.94
CA ALA A 101 0.00 -19.55 -14.65
C ALA A 101 -0.44 -21.02 -14.74
N ILE A 102 -0.81 -21.64 -13.62
CA ILE A 102 -1.29 -23.03 -13.58
C ILE A 102 -2.50 -23.21 -14.51
N ARG A 103 -3.48 -22.29 -14.45
CA ARG A 103 -4.65 -22.33 -15.32
C ARG A 103 -4.29 -22.24 -16.80
N GLY A 104 -3.31 -21.41 -17.14
CA GLY A 104 -2.79 -21.28 -18.51
C GLY A 104 -2.14 -22.58 -18.99
N LEU A 105 -1.21 -23.12 -18.19
CA LEU A 105 -0.50 -24.36 -18.49
C LEU A 105 -1.47 -25.54 -18.66
N LEU A 106 -2.42 -25.72 -17.74
CA LEU A 106 -3.41 -26.79 -17.83
C LEU A 106 -4.32 -26.66 -19.07
N SER A 107 -4.57 -25.43 -19.54
CA SER A 107 -5.34 -25.22 -20.77
C SER A 107 -4.63 -25.73 -22.03
N GLU A 108 -3.29 -25.80 -22.04
CA GLU A 108 -2.52 -26.38 -23.16
C GLU A 108 -2.74 -27.90 -23.28
N PHE A 109 -3.10 -28.55 -22.17
CA PHE A 109 -3.43 -29.97 -22.10
C PHE A 109 -4.95 -30.23 -22.15
N GLY A 110 -5.76 -29.24 -22.53
CA GLY A 110 -7.22 -29.37 -22.67
C GLY A 110 -8.02 -29.25 -21.37
N TYR A 111 -7.37 -28.97 -20.24
CA TYR A 111 -8.02 -28.81 -18.94
C TYR A 111 -8.41 -27.35 -18.70
N HIS A 112 -9.69 -27.04 -18.90
CA HIS A 112 -10.22 -25.69 -18.77
C HIS A 112 -11.01 -25.49 -17.47
N THR A 113 -10.86 -24.33 -16.86
CA THR A 113 -11.66 -23.90 -15.72
C THR A 113 -11.85 -22.38 -15.71
N LYS A 114 -12.86 -21.91 -14.97
CA LYS A 114 -13.10 -20.48 -14.74
C LYS A 114 -11.93 -19.87 -13.95
N ARG A 115 -11.79 -18.55 -14.04
CA ARG A 115 -10.76 -17.82 -13.27
C ARG A 115 -11.06 -17.91 -11.76
N GLY A 116 -10.02 -18.03 -10.95
CA GLY A 116 -10.10 -17.91 -9.49
C GLY A 116 -9.59 -19.12 -8.72
N LEU A 117 -9.20 -18.88 -7.47
CA LEU A 117 -8.63 -19.91 -6.58
C LEU A 117 -9.57 -21.11 -6.37
N SER A 118 -10.86 -20.84 -6.16
CA SER A 118 -11.88 -21.87 -5.90
C SER A 118 -12.13 -22.80 -7.09
N GLN A 119 -11.70 -22.42 -8.29
CA GLN A 119 -11.92 -23.16 -9.53
C GLN A 119 -10.66 -23.90 -9.98
N VAL A 120 -9.48 -23.32 -9.73
CA VAL A 120 -8.20 -23.90 -10.13
C VAL A 120 -7.73 -24.97 -9.13
N ARG A 121 -7.99 -24.83 -7.82
CA ARG A 121 -7.62 -25.85 -6.82
C ARG A 121 -8.25 -27.22 -7.10
N PRO A 122 -9.57 -27.33 -7.35
CA PRO A 122 -10.19 -28.60 -7.72
C PRO A 122 -9.62 -29.17 -9.02
N LEU A 123 -9.33 -28.31 -10.00
CA LEU A 123 -8.74 -28.74 -11.27
C LEU A 123 -7.34 -29.34 -11.09
N ILE A 124 -6.50 -28.73 -10.25
CA ILE A 124 -5.19 -29.29 -9.91
C ILE A 124 -5.37 -30.67 -9.27
N ALA A 125 -6.28 -30.78 -8.30
CA ALA A 125 -6.54 -32.05 -7.62
C ALA A 125 -7.01 -33.13 -8.60
N SER A 126 -7.95 -32.82 -9.50
CA SER A 126 -8.45 -33.77 -10.48
C SER A 126 -7.36 -34.23 -11.46
N VAL A 127 -6.51 -33.33 -11.96
CA VAL A 127 -5.42 -33.70 -12.89
C VAL A 127 -4.35 -34.57 -12.23
N LEU A 128 -4.18 -34.43 -10.91
CA LEU A 128 -3.26 -35.25 -10.11
C LEU A 128 -3.83 -36.62 -9.74
N GLU A 129 -5.10 -36.91 -10.02
CA GLU A 129 -5.69 -38.22 -9.76
C GLU A 129 -4.93 -39.31 -10.56
N PRO A 130 -4.68 -40.49 -9.97
CA PRO A 130 -3.97 -41.59 -10.65
C PRO A 130 -4.61 -42.01 -11.98
N GLU A 131 -5.95 -41.95 -12.06
CA GLU A 131 -6.77 -42.39 -13.18
C GLU A 131 -6.69 -41.45 -14.39
N ILE A 132 -6.24 -40.21 -14.20
CA ILE A 132 -6.11 -39.23 -15.27
C ILE A 132 -4.82 -39.47 -16.06
N ASP A 133 -4.98 -39.77 -17.35
CA ASP A 133 -3.89 -39.98 -18.29
C ASP A 133 -3.31 -38.63 -18.76
N VAL A 134 -2.28 -38.19 -18.05
CA VAL A 134 -1.45 -37.04 -18.44
C VAL A 134 0.02 -37.39 -18.28
N PRO A 135 0.92 -36.75 -19.05
CA PRO A 135 2.35 -37.01 -18.95
C PRO A 135 2.84 -36.91 -17.50
N TRP A 136 3.58 -37.91 -17.02
CA TRP A 136 4.07 -37.95 -15.63
C TRP A 136 4.87 -36.70 -15.24
N VAL A 137 5.64 -36.13 -16.18
CA VAL A 137 6.40 -34.88 -16.01
C VAL A 137 5.47 -33.71 -15.67
N LEU A 138 4.29 -33.66 -16.28
CA LEU A 138 3.28 -32.64 -15.97
C LEU A 138 2.74 -32.84 -14.54
N LYS A 139 2.44 -34.08 -14.12
CA LYS A 139 1.99 -34.36 -12.74
C LYS A 139 3.03 -33.88 -11.73
N GLN A 140 4.30 -34.20 -11.93
CA GLN A 140 5.38 -33.73 -11.06
C GLN A 140 5.49 -32.21 -11.01
N ALA A 141 5.42 -31.54 -12.16
CA ALA A 141 5.44 -30.08 -12.20
C ALA A 141 4.24 -29.49 -11.43
N LEU A 142 3.04 -30.06 -11.59
CA LEU A 142 1.84 -29.62 -10.89
C LEU A 142 1.92 -29.86 -9.38
N GLU A 143 2.53 -30.95 -8.91
CA GLU A 143 2.78 -31.19 -7.48
C GLU A 143 3.65 -30.09 -6.87
N VAL A 144 4.71 -29.67 -7.56
CA VAL A 144 5.56 -28.54 -7.11
C VAL A 144 4.74 -27.25 -7.04
N GLN A 145 3.93 -26.97 -8.06
CA GLN A 145 3.07 -25.77 -8.08
C GLN A 145 2.00 -25.80 -6.98
N LYS A 146 1.41 -26.97 -6.70
CA LYS A 146 0.46 -27.19 -5.62
C LYS A 146 1.11 -26.91 -4.26
N LEU A 147 2.33 -27.43 -4.02
CA LEU A 147 3.07 -27.16 -2.79
C LEU A 147 3.36 -25.66 -2.62
N MET A 148 3.79 -24.97 -3.68
CA MET A 148 3.98 -23.52 -3.65
C MET A 148 2.70 -22.75 -3.31
N LEU A 149 1.56 -23.19 -3.87
CA LEU A 149 0.26 -22.58 -3.58
C LEU A 149 -0.15 -22.77 -2.11
N ASP A 150 0.05 -23.97 -1.56
CA ASP A 150 -0.24 -24.28 -0.16
C ASP A 150 0.66 -23.48 0.79
N ASN A 151 1.96 -23.32 0.47
CA ASN A 151 2.88 -22.48 1.23
C ASN A 151 2.49 -21.00 1.22
N LEU A 152 2.03 -20.48 0.08
CA LEU A 152 1.55 -19.10 -0.02
C LEU A 152 0.31 -18.87 0.82
N ASP A 153 -0.63 -19.83 0.86
CA ASP A 153 -1.82 -19.72 1.70
C ASP A 153 -1.47 -19.72 3.19
N GLU A 154 -0.58 -20.63 3.62
CA GLU A 154 -0.12 -20.65 5.00
C GLU A 154 0.59 -19.33 5.39
N ALA A 155 1.42 -18.79 4.50
CA ALA A 155 2.11 -17.52 4.74
C ALA A 155 1.13 -16.33 4.84
N ILE A 156 0.12 -16.29 3.96
CA ILE A 156 -0.92 -15.26 3.99
C ILE A 156 -1.73 -15.35 5.28
N ASP A 157 -2.07 -16.56 5.73
CA ASP A 157 -2.79 -16.77 6.99
C ASP A 157 -1.96 -16.36 8.21
N LYS A 158 -0.67 -16.70 8.24
CA LYS A 158 0.27 -16.25 9.28
C LYS A 158 0.32 -14.72 9.36
N LEU A 159 0.48 -14.02 8.23
CA LEU A 159 0.50 -12.56 8.21
C LEU A 159 -0.86 -11.96 8.58
N THR A 160 -1.97 -12.61 8.20
CA THR A 160 -3.32 -12.18 8.58
C THR A 160 -3.50 -12.26 10.10
N LYS A 161 -3.03 -13.33 10.74
CA LYS A 161 -3.05 -13.49 12.20
C LYS A 161 -2.19 -12.44 12.92
N ILE A 162 -1.01 -12.13 12.37
CA ILE A 162 -0.16 -11.05 12.91
C ILE A 162 -0.90 -9.70 12.87
N ILE A 163 -1.54 -9.38 11.73
CA ILE A 163 -2.34 -8.15 11.59
C ILE A 163 -3.49 -8.13 12.60
N ALA A 164 -4.23 -9.23 12.75
CA ALA A 164 -5.35 -9.34 13.69
C ALA A 164 -4.91 -9.14 15.15
N SER A 165 -3.81 -9.77 15.56
CA SER A 165 -3.24 -9.59 16.91
C SER A 165 -2.89 -8.13 17.21
N HIS A 166 -2.27 -7.43 16.25
CA HIS A 166 -2.01 -6.01 16.40
C HIS A 166 -3.29 -5.17 16.40
N ALA A 167 -4.29 -5.52 15.58
CA ALA A 167 -5.58 -4.86 15.54
C ALA A 167 -6.32 -4.94 16.89
N ASP A 168 -6.26 -6.08 17.57
CA ASP A 168 -6.94 -6.30 18.85
C ASP A 168 -6.31 -5.53 20.03
N SER A 169 -5.04 -5.15 19.91
CA SER A 169 -4.33 -4.36 20.93
C SER A 169 -4.52 -2.84 20.81
N ASP A 170 -5.01 -2.34 19.67
CA ASP A 170 -5.14 -0.90 19.41
C ASP A 170 -6.61 -0.45 19.46
N TYR A 171 -6.97 0.33 20.48
CA TYR A 171 -8.36 0.79 20.68
C TYR A 171 -8.91 1.56 19.47
N ARG A 172 -8.05 2.28 18.72
CA ARG A 172 -8.47 3.03 17.53
C ARG A 172 -8.90 2.10 16.41
N VAL A 173 -8.26 0.94 16.31
CA VAL A 173 -8.60 -0.09 15.33
C VAL A 173 -9.96 -0.71 15.69
N LYS A 174 -10.24 -0.94 16.98
CA LYS A 174 -11.57 -1.38 17.43
C LYS A 174 -12.67 -0.36 17.16
N GLN A 175 -12.41 0.93 17.39
CA GLN A 175 -13.37 1.99 17.07
C GLN A 175 -13.70 2.03 15.57
N LEU A 176 -12.70 1.90 14.70
CA LEU A 176 -12.93 1.86 13.25
C LEU A 176 -13.69 0.61 12.80
N GLN A 177 -13.48 -0.53 13.47
CA GLN A 177 -14.22 -1.77 13.19
C GLN A 177 -15.71 -1.70 13.57
N ALA A 178 -16.12 -0.75 14.41
CA ALA A 178 -17.54 -0.52 14.70
C ALA A 178 -18.29 0.06 13.50
N ILE A 179 -17.57 0.58 12.50
CA ILE A 179 -18.16 1.07 11.25
C ILE A 179 -18.43 -0.13 10.34
N GLU A 180 -19.67 -0.25 9.87
CA GLU A 180 -20.07 -1.29 8.94
C GLU A 180 -19.18 -1.29 7.68
N GLY A 181 -18.74 -2.49 7.26
CA GLY A 181 -17.83 -2.67 6.13
C GLY A 181 -16.34 -2.47 6.45
N ILE A 182 -15.96 -2.03 7.66
CA ILE A 182 -14.56 -1.89 8.04
C ILE A 182 -14.10 -3.10 8.88
N GLY A 183 -13.39 -4.03 8.22
CA GLY A 183 -12.76 -5.17 8.89
C GLY A 183 -11.42 -4.83 9.58
N PRO A 184 -10.86 -5.77 10.38
CA PRO A 184 -9.63 -5.57 11.15
C PRO A 184 -8.40 -5.24 10.29
N ILE A 185 -8.31 -5.84 9.09
CA ILE A 185 -7.21 -5.58 8.16
C ILE A 185 -7.25 -4.12 7.66
N THR A 186 -8.44 -3.67 7.24
CA THR A 186 -8.64 -2.30 6.76
C THR A 186 -8.38 -1.29 7.87
N ALA A 187 -8.95 -1.50 9.05
CA ALA A 187 -8.80 -0.63 10.20
C ALA A 187 -7.33 -0.54 10.66
N SER A 188 -6.62 -1.67 10.75
CA SER A 188 -5.19 -1.70 11.10
C SER A 188 -4.33 -0.94 10.09
N ALA A 189 -4.58 -1.12 8.78
CA ALA A 189 -3.87 -0.41 7.73
C ALA A 189 -4.11 1.11 7.82
N LEU A 190 -5.35 1.51 8.11
CA LEU A 190 -5.72 2.92 8.27
C LEU A 190 -4.98 3.57 9.43
N VAL A 191 -5.06 2.98 10.63
CA VAL A 191 -4.41 3.50 11.84
C VAL A 191 -2.89 3.55 11.67
N SER A 192 -2.30 2.52 11.07
CA SER A 192 -0.85 2.47 10.84
C SER A 192 -0.39 3.49 9.80
N THR A 193 -1.25 3.89 8.86
CA THR A 193 -0.93 4.90 7.85
C THR A 193 -1.15 6.32 8.36
N LEU A 194 -2.22 6.54 9.13
CA LEU A 194 -2.69 7.85 9.54
C LEU A 194 -2.20 8.33 10.89
N GLY A 195 -1.77 7.41 11.76
CA GLY A 195 -1.44 7.77 13.14
C GLY A 195 -2.62 8.36 13.89
N ASN A 196 -2.50 9.61 14.31
CA ASN A 196 -3.54 10.32 15.04
C ASN A 196 -4.47 11.16 14.14
N GLY A 197 -4.19 11.25 12.83
CA GLY A 197 -5.02 11.97 11.86
C GLY A 197 -5.02 13.49 11.99
N SER A 198 -4.22 14.06 12.91
CA SER A 198 -4.13 15.50 13.21
C SER A 198 -3.67 16.36 12.03
N GLN A 199 -3.06 15.73 11.03
CA GLN A 199 -2.62 16.36 9.79
C GLN A 199 -3.74 16.75 8.84
N TYR A 200 -4.99 16.33 9.09
CA TYR A 200 -6.15 16.71 8.28
C TYR A 200 -7.14 17.50 9.12
N LYS A 201 -7.63 18.61 8.57
CA LYS A 201 -8.66 19.43 9.23
C LYS A 201 -10.05 18.79 9.12
N PHE A 202 -10.32 18.07 8.03
CA PHE A 202 -11.61 17.44 7.74
C PHE A 202 -11.44 16.12 6.98
N GLY A 203 -12.38 15.18 7.13
CA GLY A 203 -12.35 13.89 6.43
C GLY A 203 -12.28 13.98 4.90
N ARG A 204 -12.79 15.07 4.30
CA ARG A 204 -12.68 15.32 2.85
C ARG A 204 -11.24 15.55 2.40
N GLU A 205 -10.42 16.18 3.24
CA GLU A 205 -8.99 16.40 2.96
C GLU A 205 -8.23 15.06 2.98
N PHE A 206 -8.60 14.19 3.92
CA PHE A 206 -8.10 12.82 3.96
C PHE A 206 -8.51 12.02 2.72
N ALA A 207 -9.78 12.05 2.33
CA ALA A 207 -10.27 11.40 1.11
C ALA A 207 -9.54 11.93 -0.14
N ALA A 208 -9.25 13.23 -0.20
CA ALA A 208 -8.47 13.82 -1.28
C ALA A 208 -7.02 13.30 -1.30
N ASN A 209 -6.39 13.14 -0.13
CA ASN A 209 -5.04 12.62 -0.03
C ASN A 209 -4.93 11.12 -0.39
N LEU A 210 -5.96 10.32 -0.10
CA LEU A 210 -6.08 8.95 -0.60
C LEU A 210 -6.45 8.84 -2.08
N GLY A 211 -6.75 9.97 -2.72
CA GLY A 211 -7.29 10.02 -4.06
C GLY A 211 -8.60 9.28 -4.20
N LEU A 212 -9.52 9.50 -3.27
CA LEU A 212 -10.90 9.01 -3.32
C LEU A 212 -11.88 10.09 -3.78
N VAL A 213 -11.41 11.33 -4.00
CA VAL A 213 -12.24 12.43 -4.51
C VAL A 213 -12.27 12.45 -6.04
N PRO A 214 -13.41 12.83 -6.66
CA PRO A 214 -13.49 13.02 -8.10
C PRO A 214 -12.59 14.17 -8.56
N ASN A 215 -12.00 14.02 -9.74
CA ASN A 215 -11.26 15.10 -10.38
C ASN A 215 -12.22 16.25 -10.71
N GLN A 216 -11.85 17.50 -10.41
CA GLN A 216 -12.72 18.65 -10.67
C GLN A 216 -12.10 19.53 -11.76
N HIS A 217 -12.82 19.68 -12.87
CA HIS A 217 -12.51 20.66 -13.90
C HIS A 217 -13.49 21.84 -13.77
N SER A 218 -12.97 23.01 -13.44
CA SER A 218 -13.76 24.24 -13.34
C SER A 218 -13.19 25.27 -14.30
N SER A 219 -13.95 25.68 -15.31
CA SER A 219 -13.61 26.82 -16.17
C SER A 219 -14.87 27.66 -16.45
N GLY A 220 -14.72 28.99 -16.43
CA GLY A 220 -15.80 29.92 -16.79
C GLY A 220 -17.11 29.72 -16.00
N GLY A 221 -17.05 29.43 -14.69
CA GLY A 221 -18.24 29.25 -13.85
C GLY A 221 -18.97 27.91 -13.98
N LYS A 222 -18.49 26.98 -14.82
CA LYS A 222 -19.05 25.62 -14.95
C LYS A 222 -18.14 24.62 -14.23
N THR A 223 -18.70 23.86 -13.31
CA THR A 223 -18.01 22.77 -12.61
C THR A 223 -18.38 21.42 -13.25
N ARG A 224 -17.37 20.64 -13.64
CA ARG A 224 -17.53 19.24 -14.05
C ARG A 224 -16.70 18.33 -13.15
N LEU A 225 -17.36 17.36 -12.53
CA LEU A 225 -16.70 16.27 -11.80
C LEU A 225 -16.39 15.13 -12.78
N GLY A 226 -15.15 14.66 -12.77
CA GLY A 226 -14.65 13.54 -13.55
C GLY A 226 -14.41 12.30 -12.68
N SER A 227 -13.55 11.40 -13.16
CA SER A 227 -13.21 10.16 -12.44
C SER A 227 -12.47 10.41 -11.13
N ILE A 228 -12.54 9.45 -10.21
CA ILE A 228 -11.76 9.45 -8.96
C ILE A 228 -10.28 9.64 -9.29
N ILE A 229 -9.62 10.59 -8.63
CA ILE A 229 -8.20 10.84 -8.85
C ILE A 229 -7.42 9.59 -8.42
N LYS A 230 -6.71 8.90 -9.33
CA LYS A 230 -5.93 7.69 -8.99
C LYS A 230 -4.62 7.98 -8.22
N ARG A 231 -4.65 8.98 -7.33
CA ARG A 231 -3.53 9.46 -6.51
C ARG A 231 -3.57 8.81 -5.12
N GLY A 232 -2.46 8.83 -4.38
CA GLY A 232 -2.38 8.30 -3.01
C GLY A 232 -1.97 6.82 -2.90
N ASP A 233 -2.08 6.26 -1.69
CA ASP A 233 -1.66 4.89 -1.38
C ASP A 233 -2.59 3.86 -2.05
N SER A 234 -2.06 3.11 -3.02
CA SER A 234 -2.81 2.11 -3.78
C SER A 234 -3.32 0.95 -2.93
N TYR A 235 -2.64 0.62 -1.83
CA TYR A 235 -3.06 -0.40 -0.89
C TYR A 235 -4.31 0.06 -0.14
N LEU A 236 -4.29 1.26 0.44
CA LEU A 236 -5.45 1.79 1.15
C LEU A 236 -6.67 1.94 0.25
N ARG A 237 -6.49 2.41 -0.99
CA ARG A 237 -7.59 2.56 -1.97
C ARG A 237 -8.29 1.25 -2.30
N THR A 238 -7.60 0.13 -2.23
CA THR A 238 -8.19 -1.19 -2.50
C THR A 238 -9.25 -1.54 -1.47
N PHE A 239 -9.13 -1.06 -0.22
CA PHE A 239 -10.12 -1.29 0.82
C PHE A 239 -11.34 -0.38 0.70
N TRP A 240 -11.17 0.86 0.26
CA TRP A 240 -12.26 1.86 0.25
C TRP A 240 -13.21 1.76 -0.95
N PHE A 241 -12.80 1.14 -2.06
CA PHE A 241 -13.72 0.83 -3.14
C PHE A 241 -14.89 -0.06 -2.67
N ILE A 242 -14.66 -0.91 -1.66
CA ILE A 242 -15.67 -1.81 -1.11
C ILE A 242 -16.63 -1.06 -0.15
N VAL A 243 -16.15 -0.03 0.55
CA VAL A 243 -16.96 0.71 1.54
C VAL A 243 -17.86 1.77 0.88
N LEU A 244 -17.45 2.34 -0.27
CA LEU A 244 -18.23 3.34 -1.00
C LEU A 244 -19.38 2.76 -1.84
N GLU A 245 -19.51 1.43 -1.95
CA GLU A 245 -20.70 0.78 -2.53
C GLU A 245 -21.80 0.51 -1.48
N LEU A 246 -21.52 0.75 -0.19
CA LEU A 246 -22.46 0.54 0.92
C LEU A 246 -23.11 1.85 1.44
N PHE A 247 -22.88 2.97 0.76
CA PHE A 247 -23.53 4.28 1.00
C PHE A 247 -23.90 4.92 -0.34
#